data_AF-A0A0K8T115-F1
#
_entry.id   AF-A0A0K8T115-F1
#
_cell.length_a   1.000
_cell.length_b   1.000
_cell.length_c   1.000
_cell.angle_alpha   90.00
_cell.angle_beta   90.00
_cell.angle_gamma   90.00
#
_symmetry.space_group_name_H-M   'P 1'
#
loop_
_entity.id
_entity.type
_entity.pdbx_description
1 polymer ?
#
loop_
_entity_poly.entity_id
_entity_poly.type
_entity_poly.pdbx_seq_one_letter_code
_entity_poly.pdbx_strand_id
1 'polypeptide(L)'
;MSQLEFEIGLTFAAVNASGLYNVSADNSLFHLLGNGTFNVNITKFNLSLKLTLKLNENKTLEMKDVSSDFNFDNAHVNFDNLGEDAEVSGFLNDFINEFIVDSMTSLKPNVQEIVKERLMKMCNFFVMGMTVDQLVDMVNSFA
;
A
#
# COMPACT_ATOMS: atom_id res chain seq x y z
N MET A 1 -23.13 -14.15 17.04
CA MET A 1 -22.73 -12.74 16.83
C MET A 1 -22.75 -12.46 15.35
N SER A 2 -23.27 -11.31 14.93
CA SER A 2 -23.40 -10.95 13.52
C SER A 2 -22.07 -10.41 12.98
N GLN A 3 -21.66 -10.93 11.81
CA GLN A 3 -20.53 -10.43 11.03
C GLN A 3 -21.07 -9.52 9.92
N LEU A 4 -20.36 -8.44 9.66
CA LEU A 4 -20.66 -7.49 8.58
C LEU A 4 -19.47 -7.45 7.63
N GLU A 5 -19.75 -7.46 6.33
CA GLU A 5 -18.73 -7.43 5.29
C GLU A 5 -18.96 -6.20 4.40
N PHE A 6 -17.89 -5.46 4.17
CA PHE A 6 -17.90 -4.26 3.35
C PHE A 6 -16.84 -4.39 2.26
N GLU A 7 -17.24 -4.16 1.02
CA GLU A 7 -16.32 -4.07 -0.11
C GLU A 7 -16.21 -2.61 -0.54
N ILE A 8 -14.97 -2.12 -0.65
CA ILE A 8 -14.67 -0.74 -1.04
C ILE A 8 -13.74 -0.79 -2.25
N GLY A 9 -14.18 -0.22 -3.36
CA GLY A 9 -13.36 -0.01 -4.55
C GLY A 9 -12.92 1.44 -4.64
N LEU A 10 -11.61 1.68 -4.69
CA LEU A 10 -11.01 2.99 -4.84
C LEU A 10 -10.20 3.02 -6.14
N THR A 11 -10.45 4.02 -6.98
CA THR A 11 -9.69 4.26 -8.21
C THR A 11 -9.01 5.62 -8.11
N PHE A 12 -7.70 5.62 -8.33
CA PHE A 12 -6.87 6.82 -8.33
C PHE A 12 -6.28 7.00 -9.72
N ALA A 13 -6.48 8.19 -10.30
CA ALA A 13 -5.87 8.54 -11.59
C ALA A 13 -4.34 8.50 -11.49
N ALA A 14 -3.80 9.03 -10.38
CA ALA A 14 -2.39 8.97 -10.05
C ALA A 14 -2.19 8.87 -8.53
N VAL A 15 -1.17 8.14 -8.11
CA VAL A 15 -0.66 8.07 -6.75
C VAL A 15 0.82 8.41 -6.79
N ASN A 16 1.19 9.48 -6.09
CA ASN A 16 2.59 9.90 -5.97
C ASN A 16 3.05 9.64 -4.55
N ALA A 17 4.18 8.97 -4.39
CA ALA A 17 4.82 8.71 -3.11
C ALA A 17 6.27 9.19 -3.17
N SER A 18 6.71 9.86 -2.12
CA SER A 18 8.09 10.32 -1.98
C SER A 18 8.60 10.07 -0.58
N GLY A 19 9.88 9.82 -0.43
CA GLY A 19 10.46 9.63 0.90
C GLY A 19 11.97 9.55 0.88
N LEU A 20 12.53 9.26 2.05
CA LEU A 20 13.94 8.94 2.22
C LEU A 20 14.10 7.43 2.23
N TYR A 21 15.18 6.95 1.62
CA TYR A 21 15.56 5.55 1.67
C TYR A 21 17.02 5.40 2.08
N ASN A 22 17.32 4.25 2.68
CA ASN A 22 18.68 3.80 2.94
C ASN A 22 18.70 2.30 2.65
N VAL A 23 19.51 1.90 1.67
CA VAL A 23 19.66 0.52 1.21
C VAL A 23 21.13 0.14 1.32
N SER A 24 21.36 -1.04 1.90
CA SER A 24 22.65 -1.71 1.90
C SER A 24 22.39 -3.19 1.64
N ALA A 25 22.74 -3.65 0.44
CA ALA A 25 22.64 -5.04 0.04
C ALA A 25 24.03 -5.53 -0.38
N ASP A 26 24.53 -6.53 0.32
CA ASP A 26 25.85 -7.11 0.08
C ASP A 26 25.73 -8.62 -0.02
N ASN A 27 26.09 -9.18 -1.18
CA ASN A 27 26.14 -10.62 -1.39
C ASN A 27 27.28 -10.99 -2.36
N SER A 28 27.44 -12.30 -2.64
CA SER A 28 28.53 -12.80 -3.49
C SER A 28 28.47 -12.36 -4.95
N LEU A 29 27.34 -11.81 -5.42
CA LEU A 29 27.10 -11.43 -6.82
C LEU A 29 27.11 -9.91 -7.03
N PHE A 30 26.70 -9.13 -6.03
CA PHE A 30 26.68 -7.68 -6.13
C PHE A 30 26.79 -6.99 -4.77
N HIS A 31 27.29 -5.75 -4.83
CA HIS A 31 27.30 -4.80 -3.73
C HIS A 31 26.47 -3.59 -4.14
N LEU A 32 25.42 -3.28 -3.40
CA LEU A 32 24.52 -2.16 -3.65
C LEU A 32 24.32 -1.35 -2.38
N LEU A 33 24.83 -0.13 -2.39
CA LEU A 33 24.59 0.89 -1.38
C LEU A 33 23.74 2.00 -1.98
N GLY A 34 22.93 2.67 -1.17
CA GLY A 34 22.21 3.84 -1.62
C GLY A 34 21.55 4.56 -0.46
N ASN A 35 21.64 5.88 -0.47
CA ASN A 35 21.04 6.73 0.53
C ASN A 35 20.65 8.05 -0.11
N GLY A 36 19.36 8.36 -0.06
CA GLY A 36 18.83 9.54 -0.73
C GLY A 36 17.31 9.60 -0.67
N THR A 37 16.76 10.37 -1.60
CA THR A 37 15.30 10.47 -1.79
C THR A 37 14.84 9.46 -2.83
N PHE A 38 13.60 9.01 -2.70
CA PHE A 38 12.93 8.30 -3.77
C PHE A 38 11.61 8.99 -4.12
N ASN A 39 11.20 8.87 -5.38
CA ASN A 39 9.88 9.26 -5.87
C ASN A 39 9.28 8.11 -6.66
N VAL A 40 8.00 7.85 -6.44
CA VAL A 40 7.21 6.86 -7.15
C VAL A 40 5.95 7.53 -7.68
N ASN A 41 5.70 7.38 -8.98
CA ASN A 41 4.48 7.83 -9.62
C ASN A 41 3.76 6.62 -10.21
N ILE A 42 2.60 6.30 -9.68
CA ILE A 42 1.75 5.20 -10.13
C ILE A 42 0.53 5.80 -10.83
N THR A 43 0.17 5.31 -12.00
CA THR A 43 -1.04 5.77 -12.71
C THR A 43 -2.07 4.66 -12.81
N LYS A 44 -3.34 5.07 -12.82
CA LYS A 44 -4.51 4.16 -12.88
C LYS A 44 -4.46 3.07 -11.80
N PHE A 45 -4.17 3.48 -10.58
CA PHE A 45 -4.11 2.59 -9.43
C PHE A 45 -5.53 2.26 -8.98
N ASN A 46 -5.91 0.99 -8.96
CA ASN A 46 -7.15 0.55 -8.32
C ASN A 46 -6.82 -0.28 -7.08
N LEU A 47 -7.56 -0.02 -6.02
CA LEU A 47 -7.47 -0.69 -4.73
C LEU A 47 -8.86 -1.20 -4.36
N SER A 48 -8.95 -2.50 -4.14
CA SER A 48 -10.13 -3.18 -3.62
C SER A 48 -9.86 -3.58 -2.19
N LEU A 49 -10.68 -3.13 -1.25
CA LEU A 49 -10.61 -3.51 0.15
C LEU A 49 -11.83 -4.35 0.52
N LYS A 50 -11.60 -5.43 1.26
CA LYS A 50 -12.68 -6.17 1.93
C LYS A 50 -12.48 -6.07 3.43
N LEU A 51 -13.43 -5.47 4.11
CA LEU A 51 -13.44 -5.28 5.56
C LEU A 51 -14.43 -6.25 6.19
N THR A 52 -13.98 -6.97 7.20
CA THR A 52 -14.82 -7.82 8.04
C THR A 52 -14.95 -7.19 9.41
N LEU A 53 -16.15 -6.73 9.76
CA LEU A 53 -16.47 -6.16 11.07
C LEU A 53 -17.30 -7.13 11.90
N LYS A 54 -17.16 -7.07 13.22
CA LYS A 54 -18.01 -7.76 14.18
C LYS A 54 -18.76 -6.74 15.03
N LEU A 55 -20.01 -7.05 15.37
CA LEU A 55 -20.74 -6.35 16.43
C LEU A 55 -20.40 -6.99 17.78
N ASN A 56 -19.94 -6.18 18.73
CA ASN A 56 -19.73 -6.62 20.11
C ASN A 56 -21.03 -6.53 20.94
N GLU A 57 -20.96 -6.91 22.21
CA GLU A 57 -22.11 -6.90 23.14
C GLU A 57 -22.71 -5.50 23.36
N ASN A 58 -21.89 -4.46 23.21
CA ASN A 58 -22.29 -3.05 23.31
C ASN A 58 -22.89 -2.50 22.00
N LYS A 59 -23.11 -3.36 21.00
CA LYS A 59 -23.59 -3.00 19.65
C LYS A 59 -22.66 -2.01 18.93
N THR A 60 -21.36 -2.05 19.23
CA THR A 60 -20.35 -1.28 18.51
C THR A 60 -19.49 -2.19 17.63
N LEU A 61 -18.87 -1.58 16.63
CA LEU A 61 -18.07 -2.25 15.61
C LEU A 61 -16.65 -2.49 16.08
N GLU A 62 -16.10 -3.62 15.66
CA GLU A 62 -14.71 -4.01 15.86
C GLU A 62 -14.19 -4.63 14.58
N MET A 63 -12.96 -4.27 14.18
CA MET A 63 -12.33 -4.83 12.99
C MET A 63 -11.87 -6.26 13.26
N LYS A 64 -12.40 -7.21 12.50
CA LYS A 64 -12.01 -8.63 12.59
C LYS A 64 -10.95 -8.98 11.56
N ASP A 65 -11.10 -8.50 10.34
CA ASP A 65 -10.16 -8.75 9.26
C ASP A 65 -10.23 -7.67 8.19
N VAL A 66 -9.11 -7.46 7.50
CA VAL A 66 -9.03 -6.66 6.27
C VAL A 66 -8.19 -7.42 5.26
N SER A 67 -8.67 -7.43 4.02
CA SER A 67 -7.87 -7.81 2.87
C SER A 67 -7.88 -6.69 1.85
N SER A 68 -6.79 -6.58 1.11
CA SER A 68 -6.61 -5.58 0.06
C SER A 68 -6.11 -6.27 -1.19
N ASP A 69 -6.66 -5.89 -2.33
CA ASP A 69 -6.14 -6.23 -3.64
C ASP A 69 -5.87 -4.94 -4.41
N PHE A 70 -4.79 -4.89 -5.18
CA PHE A 70 -4.45 -3.72 -5.96
C PHE A 70 -3.95 -4.06 -7.35
N ASN A 71 -4.16 -3.15 -8.30
CA ASN A 71 -3.58 -3.19 -9.62
C ASN A 71 -3.21 -1.78 -10.07
N PHE A 72 -2.32 -1.69 -11.05
CA PHE A 72 -1.97 -0.45 -11.73
C PHE A 72 -1.39 -0.78 -13.10
N ASP A 73 -1.55 0.14 -14.05
CA ASP A 73 -1.07 -0.06 -15.42
C ASP A 73 0.41 0.32 -15.56
N ASN A 74 0.84 1.35 -14.83
CA ASN A 74 2.19 1.91 -14.96
C ASN A 74 2.66 2.47 -13.62
N ALA A 75 3.93 2.23 -13.32
CA ALA A 75 4.65 2.83 -12.21
C ALA A 75 6.01 3.32 -12.71
N HIS A 76 6.39 4.52 -12.30
CA HIS A 76 7.71 5.07 -12.52
C HIS A 76 8.36 5.36 -11.18
N VAL A 77 9.59 4.89 -10.98
CA VAL A 77 10.38 5.10 -9.77
C VAL A 77 11.65 5.85 -10.09
N ASN A 78 12.10 6.67 -9.15
CA ASN A 78 13.39 7.31 -9.20
C ASN A 78 14.01 7.28 -7.80
N PHE A 79 15.16 6.64 -7.66
CA PHE A 79 15.99 6.60 -6.47
C PHE A 79 17.22 7.48 -6.69
N ASP A 80 17.38 8.49 -5.85
CA ASP A 80 18.54 9.37 -5.87
C ASP A 80 19.72 8.73 -5.13
N ASN A 81 20.91 8.78 -5.74
CA ASN A 81 22.15 8.21 -5.19
C ASN A 81 22.09 6.69 -4.95
N LEU A 82 21.46 5.93 -5.85
CA LEU A 82 21.45 4.46 -5.82
C LEU A 82 22.73 3.93 -6.47
N GLY A 83 23.51 3.12 -5.75
CA GLY A 83 24.81 2.63 -6.21
C GLY A 83 25.97 3.62 -6.00
N GLU A 84 25.75 4.72 -5.28
CA GLU A 84 26.75 5.75 -4.90
C GLU A 84 27.46 6.47 -6.08
N ASP A 85 27.06 6.19 -7.32
CA ASP A 85 27.57 6.81 -8.54
C ASP A 85 26.39 7.22 -9.46
N ALA A 86 26.52 8.34 -10.17
CA ALA A 86 25.44 8.89 -10.97
C ALA A 86 25.09 8.05 -12.21
N GLU A 87 26.10 7.47 -12.88
CA GLU A 87 25.89 6.61 -14.05
C GLU A 87 25.27 5.27 -13.62
N VAL A 88 25.76 4.70 -12.51
CA VAL A 88 25.20 3.48 -11.92
C VAL A 88 23.76 3.71 -11.46
N SER A 89 23.48 4.83 -10.80
CA SER A 89 22.14 5.19 -10.37
C SER A 89 21.17 5.32 -11.54
N GLY A 90 21.61 5.95 -12.64
CA GLY A 90 20.83 6.04 -13.87
C GLY A 90 20.48 4.67 -14.43
N PHE A 91 21.48 3.81 -14.61
CA PHE A 91 21.29 2.44 -15.09
C PHE A 91 20.34 1.63 -14.20
N LEU A 92 20.51 1.70 -12.87
CA LEU A 92 19.66 0.97 -11.93
C LEU A 92 18.22 1.48 -11.94
N ASN A 93 18.01 2.80 -12.06
CA ASN A 93 16.67 3.36 -12.20
C ASN A 93 16.00 2.89 -13.50
N ASP A 94 16.71 2.91 -14.62
CA ASP A 94 16.18 2.42 -15.91
C ASP A 94 15.82 0.93 -15.80
N PHE A 95 16.71 0.12 -15.23
CA PHE A 95 16.48 -1.30 -15.00
C PHE A 95 15.26 -1.53 -14.10
N ILE A 96 15.14 -0.83 -12.97
CA ILE A 96 13.98 -1.00 -12.09
C ILE A 96 12.69 -0.60 -12.82
N ASN A 97 12.68 0.52 -13.55
CA ASN A 97 11.50 0.99 -14.28
C ASN A 97 11.05 0.01 -15.39
N GLU A 98 11.98 -0.72 -16.00
CA GLU A 98 11.65 -1.75 -16.99
C GLU A 98 10.86 -2.92 -16.37
N PHE A 99 11.19 -3.29 -15.12
CA PHE A 99 10.64 -4.48 -14.47
C PHE A 99 9.69 -4.20 -13.30
N ILE A 100 9.42 -2.94 -12.94
CA ILE A 100 8.71 -2.60 -11.70
C ILE A 100 7.28 -3.18 -11.66
N VAL A 101 6.57 -3.20 -12.80
CA VAL A 101 5.20 -3.74 -12.88
C VAL A 101 5.19 -5.25 -12.62
N ASP A 102 6.08 -6.00 -13.26
CA ASP A 102 6.23 -7.45 -13.09
C ASP A 102 6.74 -7.81 -11.70
N SER A 103 7.69 -7.02 -11.19
CA SER A 103 8.25 -7.16 -9.84
C SER A 103 7.17 -6.95 -8.79
N MET A 104 6.35 -5.91 -8.94
CA MET A 104 5.23 -5.64 -8.02
C MET A 104 4.14 -6.69 -8.09
N THR A 105 3.92 -7.31 -9.24
CA THR A 105 3.00 -8.46 -9.37
C THR A 105 3.51 -9.66 -8.56
N SER A 106 4.81 -9.92 -8.61
CA SER A 106 5.45 -11.01 -7.87
C SER A 106 5.54 -10.73 -6.36
N LEU A 107 5.80 -9.48 -5.98
CA LEU A 107 5.88 -9.02 -4.59
C LEU A 107 4.52 -8.73 -3.96
N LYS A 108 3.45 -8.79 -4.75
CA LYS A 108 2.09 -8.45 -4.33
C LYS A 108 1.66 -9.14 -3.03
N PRO A 109 1.89 -10.45 -2.80
CA PRO A 109 1.53 -11.09 -1.53
C PRO A 109 2.21 -10.45 -0.33
N ASN A 110 3.51 -10.14 -0.43
CA ASN A 110 4.29 -9.53 0.65
C ASN A 110 3.82 -8.09 0.92
N VAL A 111 3.53 -7.33 -0.14
CA VAL A 111 2.99 -5.97 -0.01
C VAL A 111 1.60 -6.01 0.63
N GLN A 112 0.74 -6.94 0.23
CA GLN A 112 -0.59 -7.11 0.82
C GLN A 112 -0.54 -7.45 2.31
N GLU A 113 0.44 -8.26 2.75
CA GLU A 113 0.63 -8.57 4.17
C GLU A 113 1.03 -7.32 4.97
N ILE A 114 2.02 -6.55 4.49
CA ILE A 114 2.44 -5.28 5.12
C ILE A 114 1.29 -4.27 5.16
N VAL A 115 0.54 -4.15 4.05
CA VAL A 115 -0.63 -3.26 3.97
C VAL A 115 -1.73 -3.71 4.91
N LYS A 116 -2.00 -5.02 5.01
CA LYS A 116 -2.99 -5.59 5.94
C LYS A 116 -2.69 -5.21 7.38
N GLU A 117 -1.45 -5.36 7.84
CA GLU A 117 -1.08 -4.98 9.21
C GLU A 117 -1.33 -3.49 9.49
N ARG A 118 -1.00 -2.62 8.53
CA ARG A 118 -1.24 -1.18 8.65
C ARG A 118 -2.74 -0.84 8.62
N LEU A 119 -3.49 -1.43 7.70
CA LEU A 119 -4.93 -1.23 7.57
C LEU A 119 -5.68 -1.77 8.78
N MET A 120 -5.29 -2.90 9.37
CA MET A 120 -5.90 -3.41 10.60
C MET A 120 -5.79 -2.39 11.73
N LYS A 121 -4.60 -1.80 11.94
CA LYS A 121 -4.38 -0.79 12.97
C LYS A 121 -5.20 0.47 12.71
N MET A 122 -5.17 0.98 11.48
CA MET A 122 -5.90 2.19 11.10
C MET A 122 -7.41 1.98 11.18
N CYS A 123 -7.94 0.96 10.52
CA CYS A 123 -9.38 0.73 10.48
C CYS A 123 -9.94 0.40 11.85
N ASN A 124 -9.23 -0.40 12.67
CA ASN A 124 -9.66 -0.64 14.03
C ASN A 124 -9.73 0.66 14.83
N PHE A 125 -8.74 1.54 14.73
CA PHE A 125 -8.79 2.87 15.35
C PHE A 125 -10.00 3.70 14.88
N PHE A 126 -10.30 3.67 13.58
CA PHE A 126 -11.42 4.44 13.02
C PHE A 126 -12.79 3.90 13.44
N VAL A 127 -13.00 2.57 13.43
CA VAL A 127 -14.34 1.98 13.68
C VAL A 127 -14.58 1.63 15.14
N MET A 128 -13.55 1.62 15.98
CA MET A 128 -13.70 1.22 17.38
C MET A 128 -14.68 2.15 18.10
N GLY A 129 -15.76 1.54 18.62
CA GLY A 129 -16.79 2.26 19.36
C GLY A 129 -17.87 2.90 18.49
N MET A 130 -17.75 2.83 17.15
CA MET A 130 -18.83 3.25 16.25
C MET A 130 -19.98 2.25 16.25
N THR A 131 -21.22 2.73 16.17
CA THR A 131 -22.38 1.90 15.81
C THR A 131 -22.48 1.72 14.29
N VAL A 132 -23.34 0.81 13.83
CA VAL A 132 -23.65 0.66 12.41
C VAL A 132 -24.21 1.96 11.82
N ASP A 133 -25.11 2.63 12.54
CA ASP A 133 -25.72 3.88 12.08
C ASP A 133 -24.66 4.97 11.86
N GLN A 134 -23.72 5.12 12.80
CA GLN A 134 -22.61 6.07 12.66
C GLN A 134 -21.70 5.74 11.47
N LEU A 135 -21.47 4.46 11.18
CA LEU A 135 -20.71 4.05 10.00
C LEU A 135 -21.44 4.42 8.71
N VAL A 136 -22.76 4.20 8.65
CA VAL A 136 -23.60 4.56 7.49
C VAL A 136 -23.61 6.07 7.28
N ASP A 137 -23.80 6.85 8.34
CA ASP A 137 -23.77 8.32 8.28
C ASP A 137 -22.42 8.84 7.77
N MET A 138 -21.31 8.23 8.23
CA MET A 138 -19.98 8.58 7.77
C MET A 138 -19.80 8.30 6.26
N VAL A 139 -20.19 7.12 5.79
CA VAL A 139 -20.06 6.76 4.36
C VAL A 139 -20.89 7.72 3.50
N ASN A 140 -22.11 8.06 3.92
CA ASN A 140 -22.98 8.99 3.21
C ASN A 140 -22.43 10.43 3.17
N SER A 141 -21.52 10.79 4.08
CA SER A 141 -20.89 12.13 4.05
C SER A 141 -19.84 12.31 2.95
N PHE A 142 -19.37 11.21 2.33
CA PHE A 142 -18.41 11.21 1.24
C PHE A 142 -19.05 11.10 -0.15
N ALA A 143 -20.34 10.77 -0.21
CA ALA A 143 -21.13 10.63 -1.45
C ALA A 143 -21.77 11.97 -1.84
#